data_AF-A0A7S0UV25-F1
#
_entry.id   AF-A0A7S0UV25-F1
#
_cell.length_a   1.000
_cell.length_b   1.000
_cell.length_c   1.000
_cell.angle_alpha   90.00
_cell.angle_beta   90.00
_cell.angle_gamma   90.00
#
_symmetry.space_group_name_H-M   'P 1'
#
loop_
_entity.id
_entity.type
_entity.pdbx_description
1 polymer ?
#
loop_
_entity_poly.entity_id
_entity_poly.type
_entity_poly.pdbx_seq_one_letter_code
_entity_poly.pdbx_strand_id
1 'polypeptide(L)'
;WEKEGGGRGTTGKDGCDGGGDSVFGRAVLEPDQELAFARGPSVLDGDDGNGNESSALVLTHDIFTNDIAYLDIYFDAMALPPRLLPLLPLFCASLTQMPTARRGFVELTEAIGAKTGGLGFSHSLYTHAEEGGRTRLLVGGGLKCMASGVASALALMKEALVEGKLDDRERFAQMVQETRTKLESGVANSGHSYAMTRLLAQRSLDGYIKEATRGVSYLDFIRSNLTPRVEGGGEEVVVVIKDATGSTSTSNNNNNNNSDGNSNK
;
A
#
# COMPACT_ATOMS: atom_id res chain seq x y z
N TRP A 1 38.14 -32.79 -13.85
CA TRP A 1 37.62 -33.70 -14.90
C TRP A 1 36.17 -33.34 -15.15
N GLU A 2 35.91 -32.81 -16.34
CA GLU A 2 34.59 -32.48 -16.88
C GLU A 2 33.61 -33.65 -16.82
N LYS A 3 32.31 -33.30 -16.76
CA LYS A 3 31.33 -33.80 -17.73
C LYS A 3 30.10 -32.88 -17.80
N GLU A 4 30.06 -32.15 -18.91
CA GLU A 4 28.94 -31.85 -19.81
C GLU A 4 27.49 -32.14 -19.38
N GLY A 5 26.65 -31.10 -19.42
CA GLY A 5 25.68 -30.88 -20.51
C GLY A 5 24.53 -31.89 -20.69
N GLY A 6 23.31 -31.47 -20.33
CA GLY A 6 22.08 -32.17 -20.71
C GLY A 6 20.85 -31.28 -20.54
N GLY A 7 20.57 -30.45 -21.55
CA GLY A 7 19.34 -29.66 -21.61
C GLY A 7 18.09 -30.53 -21.82
N ARG A 8 17.02 -30.20 -21.10
CA ARG A 8 15.65 -30.54 -21.49
C ARG A 8 14.79 -29.30 -21.34
N GLY A 9 14.31 -28.81 -22.48
CA GLY A 9 13.20 -27.87 -22.52
C GLY A 9 11.92 -28.57 -22.09
N THR A 10 11.15 -27.90 -21.24
CA THR A 10 9.74 -28.20 -21.03
C THR A 10 8.95 -26.95 -21.38
N THR A 11 8.31 -27.00 -22.54
CA THR A 11 7.14 -26.20 -22.88
C THR A 11 6.02 -26.53 -21.89
N GLY A 12 5.50 -25.54 -21.18
CA GLY A 12 4.33 -25.69 -20.30
C GLY A 12 3.73 -24.32 -20.04
N LYS A 13 2.46 -24.16 -20.39
CA LYS A 13 1.68 -22.93 -20.25
C LYS A 13 1.53 -22.56 -18.78
N ASP A 14 2.01 -21.38 -18.40
CA ASP A 14 1.71 -20.80 -17.09
C ASP A 14 0.64 -19.72 -17.23
N GLY A 15 -0.53 -20.06 -16.70
CA GLY A 15 -1.64 -19.14 -16.49
C GLY A 15 -1.26 -18.08 -15.46
N CYS A 16 -1.88 -16.92 -15.62
CA CYS A 16 -1.72 -15.75 -14.79
C CYS A 16 -2.11 -16.03 -13.32
N ASP A 17 -1.14 -16.35 -12.47
CA ASP A 17 -1.26 -16.20 -11.02
C ASP A 17 -0.59 -14.89 -10.60
N GLY A 18 -1.42 -13.87 -10.33
CA GLY A 18 -1.02 -12.55 -9.85
C GLY A 18 -0.67 -12.51 -8.37
N GLY A 19 0.15 -13.46 -7.92
CA GLY A 19 0.82 -13.45 -6.62
C GLY A 19 2.20 -12.85 -6.79
N GLY A 20 2.36 -11.58 -6.40
CA GLY A 20 3.66 -10.92 -6.35
C GLY A 20 4.52 -11.47 -5.21
N ASP A 21 4.96 -12.71 -5.32
CA ASP A 21 6.14 -13.19 -4.59
C ASP A 21 7.34 -12.57 -5.27
N SER A 22 7.88 -11.50 -4.68
CA SER A 22 9.22 -11.04 -5.01
C SER A 22 10.21 -12.12 -4.59
N VAL A 23 10.49 -13.06 -5.50
CA VAL A 23 11.60 -14.00 -5.40
C VAL A 23 12.89 -13.18 -5.48
N PHE A 24 13.32 -12.59 -4.37
CA PHE A 24 14.69 -12.13 -4.23
C PHE A 24 15.55 -13.37 -4.03
N GLY A 25 16.03 -13.91 -5.15
CA GLY A 25 17.22 -14.75 -5.14
C GLY A 25 18.32 -14.00 -4.40
N ARG A 26 19.07 -14.71 -3.56
CA ARG A 26 20.27 -14.19 -2.90
C ARG A 26 21.27 -13.79 -3.98
N ALA A 27 21.22 -12.54 -4.43
CA ALA A 27 22.19 -11.97 -5.34
C ALA A 27 23.51 -11.89 -4.58
N VAL A 28 24.45 -12.80 -4.92
CA VAL A 28 25.85 -12.59 -4.59
C VAL A 28 26.25 -11.39 -5.43
N LEU A 29 26.43 -10.24 -4.77
CA LEU A 29 26.85 -9.00 -5.43
C LEU A 29 28.29 -9.19 -5.92
N GLU A 30 28.49 -9.03 -7.22
CA GLU A 30 29.82 -8.92 -7.80
C GLU A 30 30.49 -7.62 -7.28
N PRO A 31 31.81 -7.61 -7.06
CA PRO A 31 32.52 -6.51 -6.39
C PRO A 31 32.47 -5.15 -7.13
N ASP A 32 32.01 -5.12 -8.37
CA ASP A 32 31.75 -3.90 -9.14
C ASP A 32 30.39 -3.24 -8.82
N GLN A 33 29.44 -3.98 -8.25
CA GLN A 33 28.11 -3.47 -7.86
C GLN A 33 28.13 -2.72 -6.52
N GLU A 34 29.16 -2.89 -5.68
CA GLU A 34 29.33 -2.07 -4.46
C GLU A 34 29.55 -0.58 -4.79
N LEU A 35 30.12 -0.28 -5.96
CA LEU A 35 30.36 1.09 -6.42
C LEU A 35 29.07 1.82 -6.87
N ALA A 36 27.96 1.12 -7.15
CA ALA A 36 26.70 1.74 -7.54
C ALA A 36 25.93 2.37 -6.35
N PHE A 37 26.34 2.07 -5.12
CA PHE A 37 25.87 2.74 -3.90
C PHE A 37 26.61 4.06 -3.60
N ALA A 38 27.52 4.50 -4.48
CA ALA A 38 28.46 5.59 -4.21
C ALA A 38 27.86 7.00 -4.06
N ARG A 39 26.56 7.21 -4.37
CA ARG A 39 25.86 8.44 -3.97
C ARG A 39 25.12 8.17 -2.66
N GLY A 40 25.71 8.63 -1.56
CA GLY A 40 25.09 8.60 -0.24
C GLY A 40 23.74 9.34 -0.24
N PRO A 41 22.92 9.13 0.81
CA PRO A 41 21.61 9.76 0.93
C PRO A 41 21.70 11.27 0.74
N SER A 42 20.95 11.78 -0.23
CA SER A 42 20.77 13.22 -0.41
C SER A 42 19.49 13.67 0.28
N VAL A 43 19.56 14.75 1.05
CA VAL A 43 18.37 15.38 1.63
C VAL A 43 17.90 16.44 0.63
N LEU A 44 16.64 16.32 0.19
CA LEU A 44 15.97 17.40 -0.52
C LEU A 44 15.22 18.24 0.50
N ASP A 45 15.69 19.47 0.67
CA ASP A 45 14.99 20.48 1.46
C ASP A 45 13.87 21.08 0.62
N GLY A 46 12.62 20.81 0.99
CA GLY A 46 11.45 21.47 0.43
C GLY A 46 11.05 22.66 1.30
N ASP A 47 11.07 23.85 0.72
CA ASP A 47 10.37 25.02 1.27
C ASP A 47 8.92 24.97 0.79
N ASP A 48 7.99 24.74 1.71
CA ASP A 48 6.54 24.72 1.42
C ASP A 48 5.93 26.12 1.26
N GLY A 49 6.75 27.18 1.31
CA GLY A 49 6.33 28.57 1.22
C GLY A 49 5.57 29.06 2.47
N ASN A 50 5.45 28.21 3.49
CA ASN A 50 4.81 28.49 4.78
C ASN A 50 5.81 28.44 5.94
N GLY A 51 7.11 28.36 5.65
CA GLY A 51 8.19 28.35 6.64
C GLY A 51 8.37 27.02 7.37
N ASN A 52 7.83 25.91 6.84
CA ASN A 52 8.04 24.58 7.40
C ASN A 52 9.00 23.79 6.50
N GLU A 53 10.24 23.62 6.97
CA GLU A 53 11.26 22.83 6.28
C GLU A 53 10.83 21.36 6.23
N SER A 54 10.35 20.92 5.07
CA SER A 54 10.00 19.53 4.83
C SER A 54 11.19 18.85 4.18
N SER A 55 12.08 18.28 4.99
CA SER A 55 13.25 17.53 4.51
C SER A 55 12.82 16.12 4.06
N ALA A 56 13.03 15.77 2.79
CA ALA A 56 12.80 14.44 2.26
C ALA A 56 14.13 13.72 1.98
N LEU A 57 14.27 12.50 2.48
CA LEU A 57 15.40 11.64 2.16
C LEU A 57 15.25 11.09 0.74
N VAL A 58 16.21 11.36 -0.12
CA VAL A 58 16.24 10.84 -1.50
C VAL A 58 17.44 9.94 -1.69
N LEU A 59 17.15 8.71 -2.11
CA LEU A 59 18.12 7.70 -2.48
C LEU A 59 18.13 7.60 -4.01
N THR A 60 19.30 7.78 -4.61
CA THR A 60 19.46 7.73 -6.07
C THR A 60 20.41 6.61 -6.45
N HIS A 61 20.03 5.82 -7.45
CA HIS A 61 20.86 4.76 -8.02
C HIS A 61 21.13 5.07 -9.49
N ASP A 62 22.41 5.22 -9.85
CA ASP A 62 22.85 5.47 -11.22
C ASP A 62 23.07 4.12 -11.91
N ILE A 63 21.99 3.57 -12.47
CA ILE A 63 21.98 2.27 -13.15
C ILE A 63 21.43 2.47 -14.55
N PHE A 64 21.99 1.77 -15.54
CA PHE A 64 21.47 1.78 -16.89
C PHE A 64 20.10 1.08 -16.97
N THR A 65 19.04 1.85 -17.20
CA THR A 65 17.64 1.37 -17.22
C THR A 65 16.97 1.49 -18.59
N ASN A 66 17.73 1.73 -19.66
CA ASN A 66 17.20 1.88 -21.03
C ASN A 66 16.07 2.94 -21.13
N ASP A 67 16.36 4.15 -20.60
CA ASP A 67 15.43 5.29 -20.53
C ASP A 67 14.16 5.08 -19.70
N ILE A 68 14.14 4.08 -18.81
CA ILE A 68 13.05 3.87 -17.84
C ILE A 68 13.43 4.50 -16.50
N ALA A 69 12.63 5.44 -16.05
CA ALA A 69 12.72 5.98 -14.70
C ALA A 69 11.88 5.13 -13.73
N TYR A 70 12.49 4.76 -12.61
CA TYR A 70 11.85 4.10 -11.47
C TYR A 70 11.83 5.06 -10.30
N LEU A 71 10.67 5.19 -9.67
CA LEU A 71 10.49 6.05 -8.51
C LEU A 71 9.64 5.31 -7.49
N ASP A 72 10.15 5.21 -6.27
CA ASP A 72 9.39 4.74 -5.12
C ASP A 72 9.35 5.84 -4.06
N ILE A 73 8.16 6.11 -3.51
CA ILE A 73 7.95 7.04 -2.40
C ILE A 73 7.38 6.25 -1.24
N TYR A 74 7.91 6.46 -0.04
CA TYR A 74 7.47 5.79 1.17
C TYR A 74 7.20 6.79 2.31
N PHE A 75 6.14 6.52 3.06
CA PHE A 75 5.73 7.23 4.27
C PHE A 75 5.80 6.27 5.46
N ASP A 76 6.33 6.74 6.59
CA ASP A 76 6.33 5.94 7.83
C ASP A 76 4.90 5.89 8.40
N ALA A 77 4.36 4.67 8.48
CA ALA A 77 3.03 4.39 9.01
C ALA A 77 3.10 3.58 10.31
N MET A 78 4.25 3.54 10.99
CA MET A 78 4.41 2.82 12.26
C MET A 78 3.55 3.40 13.39
N ALA A 79 3.22 4.70 13.31
CA ALA A 79 2.33 5.38 14.26
C ALA A 79 0.84 5.02 14.07
N LEU A 80 0.50 4.24 13.05
CA LEU A 80 -0.89 3.88 12.75
C LEU A 80 -1.48 3.03 13.89
N PRO A 81 -2.65 3.42 14.47
CA PRO A 81 -3.31 2.61 15.48
C PRO A 81 -3.65 1.20 14.98
N PRO A 82 -3.48 0.14 15.79
CA PRO A 82 -3.70 -1.24 15.37
C PRO A 82 -5.09 -1.51 14.77
N ARG A 83 -6.12 -0.78 15.21
CA ARG A 83 -7.50 -0.88 14.69
C ARG A 83 -7.62 -0.50 13.21
N LEU A 84 -6.69 0.30 12.68
CA LEU A 84 -6.69 0.77 11.30
C LEU A 84 -5.83 -0.10 10.38
N LEU A 85 -5.01 -1.00 10.92
CA LEU A 85 -4.16 -1.89 10.12
C LEU A 85 -4.96 -2.70 9.08
N PRO A 86 -6.13 -3.29 9.40
CA PRO A 86 -6.91 -4.03 8.41
C PRO A 86 -7.42 -3.15 7.25
N LEU A 87 -7.55 -1.84 7.44
CA LEU A 87 -8.01 -0.95 6.36
C LEU A 87 -6.88 -0.48 5.46
N LEU A 88 -5.64 -0.67 5.87
CA LEU A 88 -4.48 -0.19 5.14
C LEU A 88 -4.36 -0.74 3.71
N PRO A 89 -4.58 -2.04 3.43
CA PRO A 89 -4.53 -2.56 2.07
C PRO A 89 -5.60 -1.94 1.16
N LEU A 90 -6.81 -1.73 1.69
CA LEU A 90 -7.91 -1.09 0.95
C LEU A 90 -7.63 0.38 0.71
N PHE A 91 -7.04 1.09 1.68
CA PHE A 91 -6.60 2.47 1.53
C PHE A 91 -5.56 2.59 0.40
N CYS A 92 -4.53 1.74 0.40
CA CYS A 92 -3.53 1.74 -0.67
C CYS A 92 -4.17 1.48 -2.03
N ALA A 93 -5.06 0.49 -2.12
CA ALA A 93 -5.79 0.20 -3.35
C ALA A 93 -6.68 1.38 -3.79
N SER A 94 -7.29 2.11 -2.85
CA SER A 94 -8.22 3.20 -3.18
C SER A 94 -7.52 4.38 -3.86
N LEU A 95 -6.23 4.59 -3.59
CA LEU A 95 -5.46 5.68 -4.19
C LEU A 95 -5.39 5.59 -5.73
N THR A 96 -5.38 4.38 -6.30
CA THR A 96 -5.39 4.20 -7.76
C THR A 96 -6.73 3.74 -8.32
N GLN A 97 -7.64 3.26 -7.48
CA GLN A 97 -8.91 2.63 -7.91
C GLN A 97 -10.15 3.47 -7.64
N MET A 98 -10.00 4.69 -7.13
CA MET A 98 -11.08 5.63 -6.91
C MET A 98 -11.00 6.83 -7.86
N PRO A 99 -12.15 7.48 -8.15
CA PRO A 99 -12.15 8.72 -8.90
C PRO A 99 -11.39 9.82 -8.15
N THR A 100 -10.93 10.84 -8.87
CA THR A 100 -10.26 12.01 -8.30
C THR A 100 -11.15 13.24 -8.42
N ALA A 101 -10.69 14.38 -7.90
CA ALA A 101 -11.31 15.67 -8.16
C ALA A 101 -11.38 16.00 -9.66
N ARG A 102 -10.39 15.55 -10.44
CA ARG A 102 -10.21 15.89 -11.85
C ARG A 102 -10.73 14.84 -12.84
N ARG A 103 -10.73 13.56 -12.47
CA ARG A 103 -11.00 12.44 -13.40
C ARG A 103 -11.92 11.40 -12.80
N GLY A 104 -12.69 10.74 -13.66
CA GLY A 104 -13.38 9.51 -13.29
C GLY A 104 -12.39 8.35 -13.08
N PHE A 105 -12.84 7.27 -12.43
CA PHE A 105 -12.02 6.08 -12.20
C PHE A 105 -11.45 5.48 -13.51
N VAL A 106 -12.28 5.39 -14.56
CA VAL A 106 -11.87 4.86 -15.87
C VAL A 106 -10.80 5.75 -16.50
N GLU A 107 -11.03 7.06 -16.54
CA GLU A 107 -10.07 8.03 -17.09
C GLU A 107 -8.75 8.05 -16.32
N LEU A 108 -8.79 7.89 -14.99
CA LEU A 108 -7.58 7.77 -14.17
C LEU A 108 -6.80 6.51 -14.54
N THR A 109 -7.48 5.37 -14.64
CA THR A 109 -6.84 4.09 -15.00
C THR A 109 -6.23 4.14 -16.40
N GLU A 110 -6.94 4.72 -17.37
CA GLU A 110 -6.43 4.95 -18.73
C GLU A 110 -5.24 5.90 -18.74
N ALA A 111 -5.30 7.00 -17.98
CA ALA A 111 -4.19 7.95 -17.88
C ALA A 111 -2.94 7.31 -17.25
N ILE A 112 -3.11 6.48 -16.22
CA ILE A 112 -2.03 5.68 -15.63
C ILE A 112 -1.44 4.74 -16.67
N GLY A 113 -2.26 3.96 -17.39
CA GLY A 113 -1.77 3.02 -18.40
C GLY A 113 -1.13 3.68 -19.63
N ALA A 114 -1.59 4.86 -20.03
CA ALA A 114 -1.07 5.56 -21.19
C ALA A 114 0.21 6.35 -20.91
N LYS A 115 0.34 6.95 -19.71
CA LYS A 115 1.45 7.84 -19.36
C LYS A 115 2.50 7.19 -18.47
N THR A 116 2.21 6.02 -17.92
CA THR A 116 3.12 5.28 -17.03
C THR A 116 3.16 3.81 -17.45
N GLY A 117 4.26 3.13 -17.11
CA GLY A 117 4.37 1.66 -17.21
C GLY A 117 3.82 0.92 -15.99
N GLY A 118 3.17 1.64 -15.08
CA GLY A 118 2.63 1.13 -13.82
C GLY A 118 2.78 2.15 -12.71
N LEU A 119 1.65 2.46 -12.06
CA LEU A 119 1.56 3.23 -10.82
C LEU A 119 0.73 2.40 -9.84
N GLY A 120 1.24 2.16 -8.64
CA GLY A 120 0.52 1.43 -7.61
C GLY A 120 1.00 1.79 -6.22
N PHE A 121 0.09 1.72 -5.26
CA PHE A 121 0.40 1.92 -3.86
C PHE A 121 0.26 0.61 -3.08
N SER A 122 1.13 0.41 -2.12
CA SER A 122 1.13 -0.74 -1.22
C SER A 122 1.75 -0.38 0.12
N HIS A 123 1.50 -1.23 1.11
CA HIS A 123 2.23 -1.22 2.37
C HIS A 123 3.34 -2.27 2.33
N SER A 124 4.48 -1.92 2.91
CA SER A 124 5.67 -2.76 2.98
C SER A 124 6.17 -2.83 4.42
N LEU A 125 6.61 -4.01 4.84
CA LEU A 125 7.15 -4.26 6.17
C LEU A 125 8.63 -4.62 6.05
N TYR A 126 9.45 -3.85 6.75
CA TYR A 126 10.89 -4.07 6.81
C TYR A 126 11.28 -4.39 8.25
N THR A 127 11.92 -5.53 8.46
CA THR A 127 12.42 -5.93 9.78
C THR A 127 13.95 -5.95 9.71
N HIS A 128 14.59 -5.13 10.54
CA HIS A 128 16.04 -5.15 10.67
C HIS A 128 16.49 -6.42 11.39
N ALA A 129 17.31 -7.23 10.72
CA ALA A 129 17.82 -8.48 11.27
C ALA A 129 18.77 -8.26 12.47
N GLU A 130 19.57 -7.19 12.44
CA GLU A 130 20.62 -6.93 13.44
C GLU A 130 20.16 -6.03 14.60
N GLU A 131 19.12 -5.20 14.41
CA GLU A 131 18.57 -4.34 15.47
C GLU A 131 17.45 -5.02 16.27
N GLY A 132 17.67 -6.25 16.72
CA GLY A 132 16.72 -6.95 17.59
C GLY A 132 15.32 -7.15 16.99
N GLY A 133 15.20 -7.16 15.65
CA GLY A 133 13.93 -7.37 14.98
C GLY A 133 13.01 -6.15 14.95
N ARG A 134 13.55 -4.93 15.02
CA ARG A 134 12.74 -3.71 14.82
C ARG A 134 12.05 -3.74 13.45
N THR A 135 10.73 -3.77 13.49
CA THR A 135 9.86 -3.72 12.31
C THR A 135 9.44 -2.29 12.03
N ARG A 136 9.53 -1.87 10.76
CA ARG A 136 8.99 -0.63 10.22
C ARG A 136 7.87 -0.96 9.25
N LEU A 137 6.77 -0.23 9.36
CA LEU A 137 5.66 -0.25 8.41
C LEU A 137 5.74 1.00 7.55
N LEU A 138 5.98 0.79 6.26
CA LEU A 138 6.01 1.85 5.26
C LEU A 138 4.80 1.73 4.36
N VAL A 139 4.21 2.86 3.98
CA VAL A 139 3.13 2.94 2.99
C VAL A 139 3.64 3.79 1.85
N GLY A 140 3.55 3.30 0.63
CA GLY A 140 4.24 3.93 -0.47
C GLY A 140 3.68 3.61 -1.83
N GLY A 141 4.13 4.38 -2.81
CA GLY A 141 3.77 4.25 -4.21
C GLY A 141 5.00 4.03 -5.06
N GLY A 142 4.92 3.03 -5.94
CA GLY A 142 5.92 2.77 -6.96
C GLY A 142 5.41 3.21 -8.32
N LEU A 143 6.30 3.84 -9.10
CA LEU A 143 6.05 4.32 -10.45
C LEU A 143 7.16 3.90 -11.39
N LYS A 144 6.77 3.51 -12.59
CA LYS A 144 7.66 3.23 -13.72
C LYS A 144 7.21 4.06 -14.91
N CYS A 145 8.12 4.78 -15.56
CA CYS A 145 7.78 5.55 -16.77
C CYS A 145 9.00 5.77 -17.65
N MET A 146 8.78 6.18 -18.90
CA MET A 146 9.88 6.67 -19.75
C MET A 146 10.45 7.96 -19.14
N ALA A 147 11.76 8.20 -19.29
CA ALA A 147 12.44 9.39 -18.79
C ALA A 147 11.78 10.70 -19.27
N SER A 148 11.24 10.72 -20.49
CA SER A 148 10.49 11.84 -21.05
C SER A 148 9.13 12.10 -20.38
N GLY A 149 8.55 11.09 -19.71
CA GLY A 149 7.22 11.11 -19.10
C GLY A 149 7.19 11.39 -17.60
N VAL A 150 8.35 11.53 -16.95
CA VAL A 150 8.48 11.64 -15.48
C VAL A 150 7.59 12.73 -14.89
N ALA A 151 7.58 13.93 -15.48
CA ALA A 151 6.76 15.04 -14.99
C ALA A 151 5.25 14.72 -15.02
N SER A 152 4.79 14.07 -16.08
CA SER A 152 3.38 13.65 -16.21
C SER A 152 3.03 12.54 -15.22
N ALA A 153 3.95 11.60 -15.02
CA ALA A 153 3.76 10.48 -14.12
C ALA A 153 3.75 10.92 -12.64
N LEU A 154 4.63 11.85 -12.26
CA LEU A 154 4.61 12.51 -10.96
C LEU A 154 3.32 13.31 -10.72
N ALA A 155 2.81 14.00 -11.74
CA ALA A 155 1.54 14.72 -11.63
C ALA A 155 0.37 13.76 -11.36
N LEU A 156 0.35 12.59 -12.01
CA LEU A 156 -0.64 11.54 -11.74
C LEU A 156 -0.51 10.95 -10.33
N MET A 157 0.72 10.68 -9.88
CA MET A 157 0.96 10.20 -8.52
C MET A 157 0.48 11.22 -7.48
N LYS A 158 0.76 12.51 -7.68
CA LYS A 158 0.28 13.59 -6.82
C LYS A 158 -1.24 13.67 -6.80
N GLU A 159 -1.87 13.57 -7.98
CA GLU A 159 -3.33 13.58 -8.08
C GLU A 159 -3.97 12.42 -7.32
N ALA A 160 -3.43 11.20 -7.48
CA ALA A 160 -3.87 10.01 -6.75
C ALA A 160 -3.74 10.18 -5.22
N LEU A 161 -2.64 10.76 -4.75
CA LEU A 161 -2.36 10.95 -3.32
C LEU A 161 -3.21 12.05 -2.66
N VAL A 162 -3.45 13.16 -3.38
CA VAL A 162 -4.00 14.39 -2.79
C VAL A 162 -5.47 14.61 -3.16
N GLU A 163 -5.88 14.18 -4.35
CA GLU A 163 -7.17 14.53 -4.92
C GLU A 163 -8.14 13.33 -5.03
N GLY A 164 -7.79 12.18 -4.44
CA GLY A 164 -8.65 10.99 -4.42
C GLY A 164 -9.97 11.23 -3.67
N LYS A 165 -11.10 10.92 -4.34
CA LYS A 165 -12.44 10.99 -3.75
C LYS A 165 -12.78 9.68 -3.06
N LEU A 166 -12.44 9.60 -1.78
CA LEU A 166 -12.65 8.42 -0.93
C LEU A 166 -14.10 8.27 -0.41
N ASP A 167 -15.03 9.09 -0.91
CA ASP A 167 -16.45 9.11 -0.55
C ASP A 167 -17.34 8.32 -1.54
N ASP A 168 -16.77 7.80 -2.64
CA ASP A 168 -17.48 6.95 -3.58
C ASP A 168 -17.79 5.57 -2.98
N ARG A 169 -19.00 5.44 -2.44
CA ARG A 169 -19.47 4.23 -1.74
C ARG A 169 -19.63 3.04 -2.68
N GLU A 170 -20.13 3.28 -3.89
CA GLU A 170 -20.39 2.21 -4.85
C GLU A 170 -19.07 1.58 -5.29
N ARG A 171 -18.07 2.42 -5.61
CA ARG A 171 -16.75 1.94 -5.98
C ARG A 171 -16.06 1.24 -4.82
N PHE A 172 -16.14 1.80 -3.61
CA PHE A 172 -15.56 1.15 -2.44
C PHE A 172 -16.19 -0.24 -2.17
N ALA A 173 -17.51 -0.37 -2.34
CA ALA A 173 -18.21 -1.64 -2.22
C ALA A 173 -17.69 -2.69 -3.20
N GLN A 174 -17.51 -2.31 -4.47
CA GLN A 174 -16.93 -3.18 -5.48
C GLN A 174 -15.51 -3.63 -5.06
N MET A 175 -14.66 -2.70 -4.62
CA MET A 175 -13.31 -3.01 -4.17
C MET A 175 -13.27 -3.99 -2.99
N VAL A 176 -14.19 -3.86 -2.03
CA VAL A 176 -14.30 -4.78 -0.89
C VAL A 176 -14.71 -6.18 -1.36
N GLN A 177 -15.67 -6.29 -2.29
CA GLN A 177 -16.09 -7.57 -2.84
C GLN A 177 -14.97 -8.23 -3.66
N GLU A 178 -14.29 -7.48 -4.52
CA GLU A 178 -13.11 -7.94 -5.26
C GLU A 178 -12.01 -8.44 -4.32
N THR A 179 -11.75 -7.70 -3.24
CA THR A 179 -10.78 -8.09 -2.21
C THR A 179 -11.21 -9.38 -1.49
N ARG A 180 -12.49 -9.52 -1.13
CA ARG A 180 -13.01 -10.74 -0.51
C ARG A 180 -12.80 -11.95 -1.41
N THR A 181 -13.20 -11.86 -2.67
CA THR A 181 -13.02 -12.94 -3.66
C THR A 181 -11.55 -13.29 -3.82
N LYS A 182 -10.67 -12.29 -3.93
CA LYS A 182 -9.23 -12.52 -4.04
C LYS A 182 -8.65 -13.25 -2.82
N LEU A 183 -9.08 -12.90 -1.61
CA LEU A 183 -8.63 -13.56 -0.38
C LEU A 183 -9.18 -14.99 -0.27
N GLU A 184 -10.45 -15.22 -0.60
CA GLU A 184 -11.07 -16.56 -0.61
C GLU A 184 -10.35 -17.50 -1.59
N SER A 185 -10.11 -17.05 -2.81
CA SER A 185 -9.32 -17.79 -3.80
C SER A 185 -7.88 -17.99 -3.34
N GLY A 186 -7.28 -16.99 -2.70
CA GLY A 186 -5.92 -17.07 -2.16
C GLY A 186 -5.77 -18.16 -1.08
N VAL A 187 -6.77 -18.34 -0.22
CA VAL A 187 -6.74 -19.43 0.78
C VAL A 187 -6.79 -20.80 0.11
N ALA A 188 -7.62 -20.95 -0.94
CA ALA A 188 -7.72 -22.20 -1.69
C ALA A 188 -6.42 -22.54 -2.44
N ASN A 189 -5.80 -21.55 -3.08
CA ASN A 189 -4.61 -21.75 -3.91
C ASN A 189 -3.30 -21.78 -3.10
N SER A 190 -3.23 -21.07 -1.96
CA SER A 190 -1.99 -20.84 -1.20
C SER A 190 -2.17 -21.04 0.31
N GLY A 191 -2.91 -22.07 0.72
CA GLY A 191 -3.18 -22.35 2.13
C GLY A 191 -1.94 -22.47 3.03
N HIS A 192 -0.82 -22.96 2.49
CA HIS A 192 0.46 -23.02 3.22
C HIS A 192 0.98 -21.63 3.62
N SER A 193 0.86 -20.63 2.75
CA SER A 193 1.27 -19.24 3.02
C SER A 193 0.39 -18.59 4.09
N TYR A 194 -0.92 -18.88 4.10
CA TYR A 194 -1.83 -18.43 5.15
C TYR A 194 -1.52 -19.09 6.50
N ALA A 195 -1.27 -20.40 6.52
CA ALA A 195 -0.87 -21.11 7.73
C ALA A 195 0.45 -20.57 8.32
N MET A 196 1.46 -20.35 7.46
CA MET A 196 2.73 -19.74 7.87
C MET A 196 2.52 -18.33 8.45
N THR A 197 1.72 -17.50 7.78
CA THR A 197 1.42 -16.13 8.26
C THR A 197 0.76 -16.16 9.62
N ARG A 198 -0.19 -17.09 9.84
CA ARG A 198 -0.87 -17.28 11.13
C ARG A 198 0.08 -17.71 12.24
N LEU A 199 1.02 -18.60 11.95
CA LEU A 199 2.03 -19.06 12.92
C LEU A 199 2.98 -17.91 13.29
N LEU A 200 3.45 -17.14 12.31
CA LEU A 200 4.35 -16.01 12.53
C LEU A 200 3.66 -14.86 13.29
N ALA A 201 2.35 -14.70 13.15
CA ALA A 201 1.58 -13.70 13.87
C ALA A 201 1.71 -13.77 15.40
N GLN A 202 2.00 -14.97 15.93
CA GLN A 202 2.21 -15.19 17.36
C GLN A 202 3.66 -15.02 17.81
N ARG A 203 4.57 -14.76 16.87
CA ARG A 203 6.03 -14.80 17.09
C ARG A 203 6.73 -13.48 16.81
N SER A 204 6.17 -12.64 15.95
CA SER A 204 6.78 -11.37 15.60
C SER A 204 5.75 -10.29 15.28
N LEU A 205 6.17 -9.03 15.45
CA LEU A 205 5.35 -7.88 15.10
C LEU A 205 5.08 -7.81 13.59
N ASP A 206 6.07 -8.13 12.75
CA ASP A 206 5.86 -8.22 11.30
C ASP A 206 4.83 -9.30 10.93
N GLY A 207 4.87 -10.45 11.62
CA GLY A 207 3.89 -11.51 11.45
C GLY A 207 2.49 -11.05 11.84
N TYR A 208 2.37 -10.33 12.97
CA TYR A 208 1.11 -9.78 13.44
C TYR A 208 0.51 -8.80 12.43
N ILE A 209 1.32 -7.87 11.90
CA ILE A 209 0.85 -6.89 10.90
C ILE A 209 0.50 -7.59 9.58
N LYS A 210 1.28 -8.58 9.13
CA LYS A 210 0.97 -9.40 7.95
C LYS A 210 -0.36 -10.14 8.11
N GLU A 211 -0.61 -10.72 9.29
CA GLU A 211 -1.87 -11.41 9.56
C GLU A 211 -3.07 -10.45 9.56
N ALA A 212 -2.89 -9.24 10.09
CA ALA A 212 -3.92 -8.20 10.11
C ALA A 212 -4.22 -7.59 8.72
N THR A 213 -3.27 -7.67 7.77
CA THR A 213 -3.38 -7.02 6.45
C THR A 213 -3.54 -7.97 5.26
N ARG A 214 -3.15 -9.24 5.38
CA ARG A 214 -3.29 -10.25 4.30
C ARG A 214 -3.59 -11.67 4.79
N GLY A 215 -3.69 -11.87 6.11
CA GLY A 215 -3.85 -13.20 6.70
C GLY A 215 -5.29 -13.66 6.81
N VAL A 216 -5.49 -14.72 7.61
CA VAL A 216 -6.83 -15.27 7.85
C VAL A 216 -7.66 -14.31 8.69
N SER A 217 -7.05 -13.62 9.66
CA SER A 217 -7.71 -12.53 10.41
C SER A 217 -8.22 -11.44 9.49
N TYR A 218 -7.45 -11.08 8.45
CA TYR A 218 -7.86 -10.06 7.50
C TYR A 218 -9.06 -10.52 6.66
N LEU A 219 -9.05 -11.76 6.16
CA LEU A 219 -10.20 -12.34 5.45
C LEU A 219 -11.46 -12.33 6.33
N ASP A 220 -11.34 -12.73 7.61
CA ASP A 220 -12.48 -12.70 8.52
C ASP A 220 -12.96 -11.28 8.81
N PHE A 221 -12.05 -10.30 8.92
CA PHE A 221 -12.42 -8.88 9.03
C PHE A 221 -13.22 -8.40 7.81
N ILE A 222 -12.76 -8.72 6.59
CA ILE A 222 -13.46 -8.34 5.36
C ILE A 222 -14.85 -8.98 5.32
N ARG A 223 -14.95 -10.29 5.55
CA ARG A 223 -16.20 -11.04 5.46
C ARG A 223 -17.21 -10.69 6.55
N SER A 224 -16.76 -10.61 7.80
CA SER A 224 -17.63 -10.57 8.98
C SER A 224 -17.87 -9.15 9.48
N ASN A 225 -16.99 -8.19 9.18
CA ASN A 225 -17.13 -6.79 9.61
C ASN A 225 -17.39 -5.84 8.43
N LEU A 226 -16.52 -5.85 7.41
CA LEU A 226 -16.55 -4.80 6.39
C LEU A 226 -17.65 -5.01 5.35
N THR A 227 -17.81 -6.22 4.81
CA THR A 227 -18.85 -6.53 3.82
C THR A 227 -20.25 -6.15 4.31
N PRO A 228 -20.72 -6.55 5.51
CA PRO A 228 -22.05 -6.17 5.98
C PRO A 228 -22.23 -4.66 6.17
N ARG A 229 -21.19 -3.95 6.60
CA ARG A 229 -21.24 -2.49 6.80
C ARG A 229 -21.35 -1.72 5.50
N VAL A 230 -20.72 -2.23 4.44
CA VAL A 230 -20.80 -1.62 3.12
C VAL A 230 -22.16 -1.91 2.45
N GLU A 231 -22.70 -3.13 2.62
CA GLU A 231 -24.03 -3.50 2.13
C GLU A 231 -25.17 -2.80 2.89
N GLY A 232 -24.98 -2.49 4.18
CA GLY A 232 -25.96 -1.85 5.07
C GLY A 232 -26.07 -0.33 5.01
N GLY A 233 -25.42 0.36 4.06
CA GLY A 233 -25.53 1.82 3.88
C GLY A 233 -24.42 2.68 4.50
N GLY A 234 -23.20 2.14 4.57
CA GLY A 234 -22.02 2.63 5.31
C GLY A 234 -21.63 4.12 5.28
N GLU A 235 -22.29 4.94 6.08
CA GLU A 235 -21.75 6.24 6.53
C GLU A 235 -20.45 6.07 7.34
N GLU A 236 -20.33 5.01 8.14
CA GLU A 236 -19.13 4.76 8.95
C GLU A 236 -17.87 4.46 8.13
N VAL A 237 -18.00 3.87 6.94
CA VAL A 237 -16.85 3.37 6.16
C VAL A 237 -16.02 4.52 5.60
N VAL A 238 -16.68 5.58 5.13
CA VAL A 238 -16.04 6.82 4.69
C VAL A 238 -15.34 7.52 5.86
N VAL A 239 -15.90 7.42 7.08
CA VAL A 239 -15.28 7.97 8.30
C VAL A 239 -14.01 7.22 8.66
N VAL A 240 -13.98 5.89 8.58
CA VAL A 240 -12.75 5.14 8.94
C VAL A 240 -11.61 5.37 7.93
N ILE A 241 -11.93 5.58 6.66
CA ILE A 241 -10.94 5.94 5.63
C ILE A 241 -10.41 7.36 5.86
N LYS A 242 -11.30 8.32 6.17
CA LYS A 242 -10.92 9.72 6.51
C LYS A 242 -10.11 9.82 7.80
N ASP A 243 -10.44 9.00 8.80
CA ASP A 243 -9.67 8.87 10.05
C ASP A 243 -8.27 8.32 9.77
N ALA A 244 -8.10 7.41 8.81
CA ALA A 244 -6.79 6.94 8.36
C ALA A 244 -6.00 8.02 7.58
N THR A 245 -6.67 8.97 6.95
CA THR A 245 -6.04 10.13 6.27
C THR A 245 -5.85 11.35 7.18
N GLY A 246 -6.24 11.27 8.47
CA GLY A 246 -6.14 12.38 9.42
C GLY A 246 -7.14 13.53 9.20
N SER A 247 -8.15 13.34 8.34
CA SER A 247 -9.14 14.37 8.01
C SER A 247 -10.46 14.15 8.76
N THR A 248 -10.42 14.29 10.08
CA THR A 248 -11.63 14.21 10.91
C THR A 248 -12.43 15.52 10.79
N SER A 249 -13.46 15.55 9.94
CA SER A 249 -14.51 16.56 10.04
C SER A 249 -15.38 16.24 11.27
N THR A 250 -14.95 16.70 12.44
CA THR A 250 -15.80 16.74 13.65
C THR A 250 -16.88 17.80 13.44
N SER A 251 -18.04 17.39 12.92
CA SER A 251 -19.26 18.17 13.08
C SER A 251 -19.69 18.03 14.53
N ASN A 252 -19.34 19.06 15.31
CA ASN A 252 -19.71 19.25 16.71
C ASN A 252 -21.24 19.31 16.84
N ASN A 253 -21.89 18.16 17.01
CA ASN A 253 -23.29 18.08 17.40
C ASN A 253 -23.40 18.39 18.90
N ASN A 254 -23.31 19.68 19.23
CA ASN A 254 -23.56 20.16 20.58
C ASN A 254 -25.07 20.26 20.80
N ASN A 255 -25.70 19.12 21.05
CA ASN A 255 -27.09 19.03 21.51
C ASN A 255 -27.10 18.36 22.88
N ASN A 256 -26.67 19.11 23.89
CA ASN A 256 -27.00 18.76 25.27
C ASN A 256 -28.23 19.56 25.71
N ASN A 257 -29.36 18.87 25.59
CA ASN A 257 -30.58 19.14 26.33
C ASN A 257 -30.23 19.32 27.81
N ASN A 258 -30.45 20.52 28.33
CA ASN A 258 -30.53 20.73 29.78
C ASN A 258 -32.01 20.89 30.13
N SER A 259 -32.70 19.76 30.20
CA SER A 259 -33.97 19.63 30.89
C SER A 259 -33.74 18.86 32.18
N ASP A 260 -34.31 19.44 33.24
CA ASP A 260 -34.65 18.85 34.52
C ASP A 260 -33.59 18.91 35.63
N GLY A 261 -33.96 19.67 36.66
CA GLY A 261 -33.19 19.89 37.87
C GLY A 261 -33.24 18.73 38.86
N ASN A 262 -32.56 18.92 39.99
CA ASN A 262 -33.14 18.95 41.33
C ASN A 262 -32.04 18.87 42.42
N SER A 263 -32.24 19.70 43.45
CA SER A 263 -31.96 19.50 44.88
C SER A 263 -30.54 19.58 45.48
N ASN A 264 -30.53 20.32 46.61
CA ASN A 264 -29.61 20.36 47.76
C ASN A 264 -28.30 21.14 47.54
N LYS A 265 -27.98 22.20 48.28
CA LYS A 265 -28.27 22.59 49.67
C LYS A 265 -28.24 24.12 49.80
#